data_AF-A0A8B2VH70-F1
#
_entry.id   AF-A0A8B2VH70-F1
#
_cell.length_a   1.000
_cell.length_b   1.000
_cell.length_c   1.000
_cell.angle_alpha   90.00
_cell.angle_beta   90.00
_cell.angle_gamma   90.00
#
_symmetry.space_group_name_H-M   'P 1'
#
loop_
_entity.id
_entity.type
_entity.pdbx_description
1 polymer ?
#
loop_
_entity_poly.entity_id
_entity_poly.type
_entity_poly.pdbx_seq_one_letter_code
_entity_poly.pdbx_strand_id
1 'polypeptide(L)'
;MADRLLDAAIAQATLGHARIAMPGAPGGLGTDVDGLEGFARVGPLAGARFVGEQGKALHELASWWANGVDPKSSERWLRPSEHRQAVVEACSLALLLHFAKPWIWEHLSPADAGTAGRMVSGRTKSSDSRQQLDLVPDYRRDFPARSGMRI
;
A
#
# COMPACT_ATOMS: atom_id res chain seq x y z
N MET A 1 6.90 4.96 -19.09
CA MET A 1 6.40 3.57 -18.95
C MET A 1 5.51 3.45 -17.72
N ALA A 2 5.99 3.87 -16.53
CA ALA A 2 5.20 3.84 -15.29
C ALA A 2 3.84 4.55 -15.39
N ASP A 3 3.79 5.75 -15.99
CA ASP A 3 2.54 6.51 -16.13
C ASP A 3 1.48 5.73 -16.92
N ARG A 4 1.85 5.13 -18.07
CA ARG A 4 0.91 4.34 -18.88
C ARG A 4 0.35 3.13 -18.13
N LEU A 5 1.16 2.50 -17.28
CA LEU A 5 0.71 1.36 -16.47
C LEU A 5 -0.22 1.82 -15.33
N LEU A 6 0.09 2.97 -14.70
CA LEU A 6 -0.79 3.58 -13.69
C LEU A 6 -2.11 4.02 -14.31
N ASP A 7 -2.09 4.73 -15.43
CA ASP A 7 -3.27 5.22 -16.13
C ASP A 7 -4.18 4.05 -16.55
N ALA A 8 -3.60 2.99 -17.10
CA ALA A 8 -4.35 1.80 -17.51
C ALA A 8 -5.02 1.10 -16.31
N ALA A 9 -4.33 1.04 -15.16
CA ALA A 9 -4.88 0.45 -13.95
C ALA A 9 -5.97 1.33 -13.31
N ILE A 10 -5.73 2.64 -13.20
CA ILE A 10 -6.69 3.61 -12.66
C ILE A 10 -7.97 3.65 -13.49
N ALA A 11 -7.87 3.43 -14.81
CA ALA A 11 -9.05 3.32 -15.68
C ALA A 11 -9.97 2.14 -15.33
N GLN A 12 -9.48 1.14 -14.60
CA GLN A 12 -10.26 -0.01 -14.10
C GLN A 12 -10.66 0.15 -12.63
N ALA A 13 -10.48 1.33 -12.05
CA ALA A 13 -10.80 1.59 -10.66
C ALA A 13 -12.31 1.62 -10.40
N THR A 14 -12.68 1.24 -9.18
CA THR A 14 -14.02 1.48 -8.68
C THR A 14 -14.25 2.98 -8.40
N LEU A 15 -15.52 3.40 -8.34
CA LEU A 15 -15.89 4.80 -8.10
C LEU A 15 -15.34 5.34 -6.77
N GLY A 16 -15.19 4.48 -5.75
CA GLY A 16 -14.61 4.86 -4.47
C GLY A 16 -13.08 4.96 -4.48
N HIS A 17 -12.41 4.66 -5.60
CA HIS A 17 -10.95 4.70 -5.74
C HIS A 17 -10.21 3.87 -4.68
N ALA A 18 -10.82 2.79 -4.20
CA ALA A 18 -10.24 1.90 -3.19
C ALA A 18 -9.98 0.47 -3.73
N ARG A 19 -10.38 0.18 -4.97
CA ARG A 19 -10.20 -1.10 -5.67
C ARG A 19 -9.90 -0.86 -7.15
N ILE A 20 -9.19 -1.80 -7.78
CA ILE A 20 -8.96 -1.86 -9.22
C ILE A 20 -9.51 -3.19 -9.72
N ALA A 21 -10.69 -3.15 -10.32
CA ALA A 21 -11.43 -4.32 -10.77
C ALA A 21 -11.19 -4.57 -12.26
N MET A 22 -10.17 -5.38 -12.56
CA MET A 22 -9.86 -5.75 -13.93
C MET A 22 -11.02 -6.52 -14.58
N PRO A 23 -11.30 -6.29 -15.87
CA PRO A 23 -12.35 -7.01 -16.57
C PRO A 23 -12.01 -8.49 -16.71
N GLY A 24 -13.00 -9.36 -16.48
CA GLY A 24 -12.81 -10.81 -16.57
C GLY A 24 -13.72 -11.56 -15.62
N ALA A 25 -13.65 -12.90 -15.67
CA ALA A 25 -14.29 -13.74 -14.68
C ALA A 25 -13.59 -13.54 -13.32
N PRO A 26 -14.35 -13.37 -12.22
CA PRO A 26 -13.75 -13.29 -10.89
C PRO A 26 -12.92 -14.53 -10.58
N GLY A 27 -11.81 -14.33 -9.86
CA GLY A 27 -11.03 -15.40 -9.28
C GLY A 27 -11.84 -16.18 -8.24
N GLY A 28 -11.28 -17.30 -7.78
CA GLY A 28 -11.95 -18.20 -6.84
C GLY A 28 -12.27 -17.60 -5.45
N LEU A 29 -11.86 -16.35 -5.20
CA LEU A 29 -12.08 -15.62 -3.95
C LEU A 29 -13.07 -14.46 -4.09
N GLY A 30 -13.57 -14.19 -5.30
CA GLY A 30 -14.58 -13.19 -5.60
C GLY A 30 -14.04 -11.80 -5.91
N THR A 31 -14.93 -10.97 -6.46
CA THR A 31 -14.64 -9.65 -7.03
C THR A 31 -14.02 -8.65 -6.04
N ASP A 32 -14.37 -8.75 -4.76
CA ASP A 32 -13.86 -7.88 -3.72
C ASP A 32 -12.38 -8.11 -3.45
N VAL A 33 -11.96 -9.39 -3.44
CA VAL A 33 -10.57 -9.77 -3.26
C VAL A 33 -9.76 -9.42 -4.51
N ASP A 34 -10.29 -9.72 -5.69
CA ASP A 34 -9.63 -9.39 -6.96
C ASP A 34 -9.42 -7.88 -7.12
N GLY A 35 -10.43 -7.08 -6.75
CA GLY A 35 -10.35 -5.62 -6.79
C GLY A 35 -9.30 -5.05 -5.83
N LEU A 36 -9.20 -5.62 -4.63
CA LEU A 36 -8.16 -5.26 -3.67
C LEU A 36 -6.76 -5.67 -4.16
N GLU A 37 -6.63 -6.87 -4.72
CA GLU A 37 -5.38 -7.39 -5.29
C GLU A 37 -4.88 -6.45 -6.40
N GLY A 38 -5.75 -6.05 -7.33
CA GLY A 38 -5.40 -5.09 -8.39
C GLY A 38 -4.91 -3.77 -7.82
N PHE A 39 -5.62 -3.21 -6.84
CA PHE A 39 -5.25 -1.94 -6.21
C PHE A 39 -3.92 -2.04 -5.47
N ALA A 40 -3.75 -3.07 -4.64
CA ALA A 40 -2.56 -3.25 -3.83
C ALA A 40 -1.30 -3.49 -4.69
N ARG A 41 -1.39 -4.30 -5.75
CA ARG A 41 -0.23 -4.62 -6.61
C ARG A 41 0.22 -3.48 -7.51
N VAL A 42 -0.67 -2.56 -7.82
CA VAL A 42 -0.32 -1.31 -8.53
C VAL A 42 0.29 -0.29 -7.56
N GLY A 43 0.00 -0.37 -6.26
CA GLY A 43 0.50 0.54 -5.24
C GLY A 43 2.02 0.75 -5.24
N PRO A 44 2.87 -0.29 -5.25
CA PRO A 44 4.32 -0.12 -5.33
C PRO A 44 4.80 0.70 -6.54
N LEU A 45 4.13 0.58 -7.69
CA LEU A 45 4.43 1.41 -8.87
C LEU A 45 4.11 2.88 -8.62
N ALA A 46 2.98 3.19 -7.97
CA ALA A 46 2.64 4.54 -7.56
C ALA A 46 3.64 5.09 -6.53
N GLY A 47 4.03 4.28 -5.54
CA GLY A 47 5.08 4.64 -4.57
C GLY A 47 6.40 5.01 -5.25
N ALA A 48 6.86 4.20 -6.22
CA ALA A 48 8.05 4.50 -7.01
C ALA A 48 7.90 5.80 -7.82
N ARG A 49 6.71 6.05 -8.39
CA ARG A 49 6.40 7.29 -9.13
C ARG A 49 6.44 8.54 -8.24
N PHE A 50 5.93 8.44 -7.01
CA PHE A 50 6.02 9.52 -6.02
C PHE A 50 7.47 9.82 -5.64
N VAL A 51 8.26 8.80 -5.33
CA VAL A 51 9.67 8.95 -4.94
C VAL A 51 10.50 9.52 -6.08
N GLY A 52 10.35 9.00 -7.30
CA GLY A 52 11.12 9.44 -8.46
C GLY A 52 10.92 10.92 -8.80
N GLU A 53 9.73 11.44 -8.57
CA GLU A 53 9.34 12.81 -8.94
C GLU A 53 9.23 13.72 -7.71
N GLN A 54 9.57 13.18 -6.53
CA GLN A 54 9.49 13.87 -5.25
C GLN A 54 8.10 14.50 -5.03
N GLY A 55 7.06 13.83 -5.52
CA GLY A 55 5.66 14.26 -5.53
C GLY A 55 5.32 15.53 -6.32
N LYS A 56 6.25 16.04 -7.15
CA LYS A 56 5.98 17.21 -8.00
C LYS A 56 4.83 16.90 -8.96
N ALA A 57 3.82 17.78 -8.96
CA ALA A 57 2.62 17.67 -9.79
C ALA A 57 1.84 16.35 -9.62
N LEU A 58 1.89 15.73 -8.44
CA LEU A 58 1.21 14.46 -8.13
C LEU A 58 0.10 14.58 -7.07
N HIS A 59 -0.41 15.79 -6.81
CA HIS A 59 -1.44 16.03 -5.79
C HIS A 59 -2.72 15.21 -6.04
N GLU A 60 -3.22 15.20 -7.27
CA GLU A 60 -4.41 14.42 -7.63
C GLU A 60 -4.19 12.92 -7.45
N LEU A 61 -3.00 12.42 -7.83
CA LEU A 61 -2.64 11.03 -7.62
C LEU A 61 -2.56 10.71 -6.11
N ALA A 62 -2.02 11.62 -5.29
CA ALA A 62 -1.93 11.42 -3.84
C ALA A 62 -3.32 11.37 -3.20
N SER A 63 -4.21 12.30 -3.58
CA SER A 63 -5.61 12.29 -3.17
C SER A 63 -6.34 11.02 -3.62
N TRP A 64 -6.04 10.52 -4.82
CA TRP A 64 -6.65 9.31 -5.34
C TRP A 64 -6.31 8.09 -4.48
N TRP A 65 -5.02 7.88 -4.16
CA TRP A 65 -4.57 6.76 -3.32
C TRP A 65 -5.02 6.88 -1.85
N ALA A 66 -5.25 8.10 -1.36
CA ALA A 66 -5.75 8.33 -0.01
C ALA A 66 -7.17 7.78 0.21
N ASN A 67 -8.02 7.75 -0.82
CA ASN A 67 -9.39 7.24 -0.74
C ASN A 67 -9.47 5.76 -0.31
N GLY A 68 -8.43 4.96 -0.61
CA GLY A 68 -8.38 3.56 -0.24
C GLY A 68 -8.27 3.28 1.27
N VAL A 69 -7.85 4.28 2.07
CA VAL A 69 -7.50 4.07 3.48
C VAL A 69 -8.71 4.03 4.41
N ASP A 70 -9.87 4.55 3.99
CA ASP A 70 -11.06 4.65 4.85
C ASP A 70 -11.57 3.25 5.26
N PRO A 71 -11.48 2.88 6.55
CA PRO A 71 -11.91 1.57 7.03
C PRO A 71 -13.44 1.40 7.05
N LYS A 72 -14.22 2.48 6.87
CA LYS A 72 -15.68 2.47 6.83
C LYS A 72 -16.24 2.40 5.41
N SER A 73 -15.40 2.58 4.40
CA SER A 73 -15.81 2.45 2.99
C SER A 73 -16.43 1.07 2.73
N SER A 74 -17.44 1.02 1.87
CA SER A 74 -17.95 -0.25 1.32
C SER A 74 -16.85 -1.01 0.58
N GLU A 75 -15.84 -0.30 0.11
CA GLU A 75 -14.68 -0.83 -0.61
C GLU A 75 -13.44 -1.01 0.28
N ARG A 76 -13.57 -0.89 1.61
CA ARG A 76 -12.45 -0.98 2.56
C ARG A 76 -11.54 -2.17 2.26
N TRP A 77 -10.25 -2.01 2.54
CA TRP A 77 -9.29 -3.09 2.46
C TRP A 77 -9.65 -4.23 3.41
N LEU A 78 -9.62 -5.45 2.89
CA LEU A 78 -9.77 -6.66 3.69
C LEU A 78 -8.59 -6.77 4.65
N ARG A 79 -8.86 -7.19 5.88
CA ARG A 79 -7.85 -7.36 6.92
C ARG A 79 -7.17 -8.72 6.76
N PRO A 80 -5.88 -8.84 7.10
CA PRO A 80 -5.20 -10.14 7.15
C PRO A 80 -5.91 -11.21 7.99
N SER A 81 -6.67 -10.81 9.03
CA SER A 81 -7.48 -11.72 9.86
C SER A 81 -8.75 -12.22 9.17
N GLU A 82 -9.21 -11.56 8.11
CA GLU A 82 -10.41 -11.94 7.35
C GLU A 82 -10.07 -12.89 6.20
N HIS A 83 -8.87 -12.77 5.61
CA HIS A 83 -8.48 -13.60 4.49
C HIS A 83 -6.95 -13.72 4.33
N ARG A 84 -6.43 -14.94 4.12
CA ARG A 84 -4.97 -15.18 4.02
C ARG A 84 -4.28 -14.40 2.90
N GLN A 85 -4.95 -14.19 1.76
CA GLN A 85 -4.43 -13.40 0.63
C GLN A 85 -4.24 -11.93 1.02
N ALA A 86 -5.03 -11.41 1.97
CA ALA A 86 -4.93 -10.03 2.40
C ALA A 86 -3.59 -9.72 3.10
N VAL A 87 -2.81 -10.73 3.52
CA VAL A 87 -1.43 -10.53 4.01
C VAL A 87 -0.53 -9.98 2.90
N VAL A 88 -0.55 -10.59 1.71
CA VAL A 88 0.28 -10.17 0.56
C VAL A 88 -0.10 -8.75 0.16
N GLU A 89 -1.39 -8.50 0.07
CA GLU A 89 -1.89 -7.20 -0.37
C GLU A 89 -1.66 -6.11 0.68
N ALA A 90 -1.75 -6.44 1.98
CA ALA A 90 -1.37 -5.53 3.05
C ALA A 90 0.11 -5.14 3.02
N CYS A 91 1.02 -6.05 2.63
CA CYS A 91 2.43 -5.72 2.46
C CYS A 91 2.64 -4.69 1.34
N SER A 92 2.01 -4.88 0.18
CA SER A 92 2.10 -3.93 -0.94
C SER A 92 1.54 -2.55 -0.58
N LEU A 93 0.43 -2.51 0.15
CA LEU A 93 -0.18 -1.27 0.65
C LEU A 93 0.70 -0.58 1.70
N ALA A 94 1.33 -1.34 2.61
CA ALA A 94 2.27 -0.79 3.58
C ALA A 94 3.49 -0.16 2.89
N LEU A 95 4.02 -0.77 1.82
CA LEU A 95 5.11 -0.20 1.02
C LEU A 95 4.71 1.10 0.33
N LEU A 96 3.54 1.13 -0.32
CA LEU A 96 3.00 2.35 -0.90
C LEU A 96 2.91 3.48 0.16
N LEU A 97 2.24 3.21 1.29
CA LEU A 97 2.03 4.19 2.35
C LEU A 97 3.33 4.62 3.03
N HIS A 98 4.33 3.75 3.07
CA HIS A 98 5.66 4.07 3.58
C HIS A 98 6.42 5.01 2.65
N PHE A 99 6.56 4.64 1.37
CA PHE A 99 7.33 5.43 0.40
C PHE A 99 6.65 6.74 0.03
N ALA A 100 5.32 6.77 -0.02
CA ALA A 100 4.56 7.95 -0.41
C ALA A 100 4.05 8.76 0.79
N LYS A 101 4.57 8.51 2.00
CA LYS A 101 4.11 9.15 3.24
C LYS A 101 4.01 10.68 3.14
N PRO A 102 5.02 11.41 2.64
CA PRO A 102 4.96 12.88 2.60
C PRO A 102 3.83 13.44 1.74
N TRP A 103 3.27 12.66 0.81
CA TRP A 103 2.27 13.14 -0.14
C TRP A 103 0.87 12.59 0.14
N ILE A 104 0.73 11.27 0.29
CA ILE A 104 -0.59 10.66 0.52
C ILE A 104 -1.18 11.09 1.87
N TRP A 105 -0.34 11.22 2.89
CA TRP A 105 -0.84 11.45 4.25
C TRP A 105 -1.40 12.86 4.46
N GLU A 106 -1.07 13.81 3.58
CA GLU A 106 -1.65 15.16 3.58
C GLU A 106 -3.16 15.15 3.27
N HIS A 107 -3.65 14.09 2.62
CA HIS A 107 -5.06 13.93 2.23
C HIS A 107 -5.87 13.06 3.21
N LEU A 108 -5.23 12.50 4.24
CA LEU A 108 -5.90 11.58 5.16
C LEU A 108 -6.59 12.33 6.29
N SER A 109 -7.81 11.92 6.63
CA SER A 109 -8.41 12.31 7.90
C SER A 109 -7.56 11.78 9.07
N PRO A 110 -7.66 12.34 10.28
CA PRO A 110 -6.95 11.81 11.45
C PRO A 110 -7.23 10.32 11.72
N ALA A 111 -8.46 9.86 11.42
CA ALA A 111 -8.84 8.46 11.57
C ALA A 111 -8.11 7.57 10.56
N ASP A 112 -8.04 8.00 9.31
CA ASP A 112 -7.41 7.26 8.21
C ASP A 112 -5.89 7.23 8.36
N ALA A 113 -5.29 8.35 8.76
CA ALA A 113 -3.86 8.41 9.12
C ALA A 113 -3.52 7.42 10.26
N GLY A 114 -4.42 7.28 11.24
CA GLY A 114 -4.29 6.27 12.28
C GLY A 114 -4.34 4.83 11.75
N THR A 115 -5.19 4.57 10.74
CA THR A 115 -5.27 3.27 10.05
C THR A 115 -4.01 2.98 9.24
N ALA A 116 -3.58 3.92 8.40
CA ALA A 116 -2.35 3.84 7.63
C ALA A 116 -1.12 3.61 8.53
N GLY A 117 -1.03 4.33 9.65
CA GLY A 117 0.09 4.19 10.60
C GLY A 117 0.16 2.80 11.26
N ARG A 118 -0.98 2.15 11.52
CA ARG A 118 -0.99 0.77 12.04
C ARG A 118 -0.48 -0.22 11.01
N MET A 119 -0.86 -0.06 9.74
CA MET A 119 -0.39 -0.91 8.65
C MET A 119 1.12 -0.77 8.44
N VAL A 120 1.62 0.47 8.34
CA VAL A 120 3.06 0.72 8.13
C VAL A 120 3.91 0.25 9.32
N SER A 121 3.40 0.34 10.55
CA SER A 121 4.13 -0.13 11.74
C SER A 121 3.96 -1.62 12.04
N GLY A 122 3.16 -2.36 11.26
CA GLY A 122 2.87 -3.77 11.51
C GLY A 122 2.07 -4.03 12.80
N ARG A 123 1.60 -2.99 13.50
CA ARG A 123 0.83 -3.11 14.74
C ARG A 123 -0.62 -3.45 14.44
N THR A 124 -0.93 -4.75 14.47
CA THR A 124 -2.31 -5.20 14.63
C THR A 124 -2.69 -5.12 16.12
N LYS A 125 -3.98 -4.94 16.44
CA LYS A 125 -4.50 -4.97 17.83
C LYS A 125 -4.40 -6.36 18.50
N SER A 126 -3.51 -7.24 18.06
CA SER A 126 -3.24 -8.48 18.78
C SER A 126 -2.36 -8.18 20.00
N SER A 127 -2.87 -8.44 21.19
CA SER A 127 -2.17 -8.29 22.47
C SER A 127 -1.08 -9.35 22.69
N ASP A 128 -0.48 -9.90 21.64
CA ASP A 128 0.60 -10.88 21.76
C ASP A 128 1.78 -10.52 20.85
N SER A 129 2.55 -9.53 21.31
CA SER A 129 3.70 -8.93 20.64
C SER A 129 4.92 -9.87 20.52
N ARG A 130 4.81 -11.14 20.93
CA ARG A 130 5.95 -12.07 21.01
C ARG A 130 6.16 -12.93 19.75
N GLN A 131 5.17 -13.06 18.87
CA GLN A 131 5.29 -13.98 17.71
C GLN A 131 5.65 -13.30 16.39
N GLN A 132 5.58 -11.97 16.29
CA GLN A 132 5.79 -11.26 15.02
C GLN A 132 7.27 -10.89 14.75
N LEU A 133 8.13 -10.94 15.76
CA LEU A 133 9.55 -10.60 15.66
C LEU A 133 10.45 -11.77 15.22
N ASP A 134 9.96 -13.01 15.21
CA ASP A 134 10.77 -14.19 14.88
C ASP A 134 10.77 -14.57 13.39
N LEU A 135 10.02 -13.85 12.54
CA LEU A 135 9.89 -14.15 11.11
C LEU A 135 10.57 -13.16 10.17
N VAL A 136 11.33 -12.19 10.71
CA VAL A 136 12.13 -11.26 9.90
C VAL A 136 13.60 -11.65 10.02
N PRO A 137 14.22 -12.24 8.99
CA PRO A 137 15.66 -12.48 8.99
C PRO A 137 16.41 -11.16 9.20
N ASP A 138 17.39 -11.15 10.12
CA ASP A 138 18.22 -9.98 10.41
C ASP A 138 19.17 -9.69 9.24
N TYR A 139 18.66 -8.98 8.23
CA TYR A 139 19.40 -8.61 7.01
C TYR A 139 20.47 -7.52 7.26
N ARG A 140 20.64 -7.09 8.51
CA ARG A 140 21.59 -6.03 8.90
C ARG A 140 23.05 -6.50 8.90
N ARG A 141 23.32 -7.80 8.66
CA ARG A 141 24.66 -8.39 8.66
C ARG A 141 25.35 -8.47 7.29
N ASP A 142 24.64 -8.29 6.19
CA ASP A 142 25.19 -8.59 4.85
C ASP A 142 25.72 -7.37 4.07
N PHE A 143 25.75 -6.19 4.68
CA PHE A 143 26.33 -5.00 4.06
C PHE A 143 27.71 -4.68 4.64
N PRO A 144 28.81 -4.79 3.86
CA PRO A 144 30.12 -4.34 4.32
C PRO A 144 30.11 -2.83 4.53
N ALA A 145 30.61 -2.39 5.69
CA ALA A 145 30.78 -0.97 6.00
C ALA A 145 31.65 -0.29 4.93
N ARG A 146 31.16 0.80 4.34
CA ARG A 146 31.96 1.64 3.44
C ARG A 146 33.07 2.31 4.23
N SER A 147 34.29 1.79 4.09
CA SER A 147 35.50 2.46 4.56
C SER A 147 35.88 3.59 3.60
N GLY A 148 35.99 4.80 4.15
CA GLY A 148 36.89 5.85 3.69
C GLY A 148 36.64 6.50 2.33
N MET A 149 35.94 7.63 2.32
CA MET A 149 36.23 8.71 1.36
C MET A 149 36.21 10.04 2.12
N ARG A 150 37.40 10.60 2.37
CA ARG A 150 37.57 11.98 2.84
C ARG A 150 37.46 12.89 1.62
N ILE A 151 36.67 13.95 1.75
CA ILE A 151 36.81 15.20 1.00
C ILE A 151 37.58 16.17 1.87
#